data_AF-A0A7S1W6H1-F1
#
_entry.id   AF-A0A7S1W6H1-F1
#
_cell.length_a   1.000
_cell.length_b   1.000
_cell.length_c   1.000
_cell.angle_alpha   90.00
_cell.angle_beta   90.00
_cell.angle_gamma   90.00
#
_symmetry.space_group_name_H-M   'P 1'
#
loop_
_entity.id
_entity.type
_entity.pdbx_description
1 polymer ?
#
loop_
_entity_poly.entity_id
_entity_poly.type
_entity_poly.pdbx_seq_one_letter_code
_entity_poly.pdbx_strand_id
1 'polypeptide(L)'
;SKLVAASKKRTQGNPFKEVNMGPQVSAEQQDTVWSYIKSGKREGADCVLGGRKVEENGYFIQPTIFTNVTDDMKIAREEIFGPVMSILKFRTMDEAIKRANKSHYGLAAGIFTKDLNTALKYANLVKAGTVW
;
A
#
# COMPACT_ATOMS: atom_id res chain seq x y z
N SER A 1 0.15 -5.38 15.11
CA SER A 1 -0.85 -4.34 14.78
C SER A 1 -2.14 -4.99 14.28
N LYS A 2 -3.31 -4.33 14.42
CA LYS A 2 -4.61 -4.88 13.94
C LYS A 2 -4.59 -5.19 12.44
N LEU A 3 -3.97 -4.31 11.64
CA LEU A 3 -3.81 -4.52 10.20
C LEU A 3 -2.98 -5.76 9.87
N VAL A 4 -1.81 -5.95 10.50
CA VAL A 4 -1.00 -7.17 10.28
C VAL A 4 -1.77 -8.43 10.65
N ALA A 5 -2.52 -8.41 11.75
CA ALA A 5 -3.35 -9.55 12.16
C ALA A 5 -4.48 -9.84 11.16
N ALA A 6 -5.12 -8.79 10.60
CA ALA A 6 -6.14 -8.95 9.56
C ALA A 6 -5.55 -9.47 8.24
N SER A 7 -4.40 -8.93 7.81
CA SER A 7 -3.74 -9.35 6.57
C SER A 7 -3.21 -10.78 6.63
N LYS A 8 -2.77 -11.28 7.80
CA LYS A 8 -2.38 -12.69 8.00
C LYS A 8 -3.52 -13.68 7.81
N LYS A 9 -4.78 -13.25 7.95
CA LYS A 9 -5.95 -14.12 7.73
C LYS A 9 -6.32 -14.26 6.26
N ARG A 10 -5.70 -13.49 5.36
CA ARG A 10 -5.99 -13.56 3.93
C ARG A 10 -5.38 -14.82 3.33
N THR A 11 -6.21 -15.64 2.70
CA THR A 11 -5.76 -16.82 1.97
C THR A 11 -5.35 -16.46 0.55
N GLN A 12 -4.23 -17.00 0.08
CA GLN A 12 -3.73 -16.84 -1.27
C GLN A 12 -3.74 -18.20 -1.98
N GLY A 13 -4.07 -18.23 -3.28
CA GLY A 13 -4.00 -19.46 -4.06
C GLY A 13 -4.72 -19.37 -5.40
N ASN A 14 -5.14 -20.54 -5.91
CA ASN A 14 -5.82 -20.65 -7.20
C ASN A 14 -7.15 -19.86 -7.20
N PRO A 15 -7.34 -18.89 -8.14
CA PRO A 15 -8.55 -18.06 -8.18
C PRO A 15 -9.84 -18.81 -8.51
N PHE A 16 -9.77 -20.08 -8.94
CA PHE A 16 -10.94 -20.96 -9.10
C PHE A 16 -11.38 -21.66 -7.80
N LYS A 17 -10.65 -21.46 -6.70
CA LYS A 17 -11.01 -21.94 -5.35
C LYS A 17 -11.45 -20.78 -4.47
N GLU A 18 -12.00 -21.10 -3.29
CA GLU A 18 -12.33 -20.10 -2.28
C GLU A 18 -11.06 -19.54 -1.62
N VAL A 19 -10.46 -18.53 -2.25
CA VAL A 19 -9.29 -17.80 -1.76
C VAL A 19 -9.57 -16.31 -1.75
N ASN A 20 -8.89 -15.56 -0.89
CA ASN A 20 -9.04 -14.10 -0.86
C ASN A 20 -8.20 -13.40 -1.94
N MET A 21 -7.10 -14.01 -2.39
CA MET A 21 -6.13 -13.37 -3.28
C MET A 21 -5.53 -14.36 -4.30
N GLY A 22 -5.54 -13.99 -5.57
CA GLY A 22 -4.90 -14.72 -6.66
C GLY A 22 -3.43 -14.34 -6.88
N PRO A 23 -2.80 -14.87 -7.95
CA PRO A 23 -1.45 -14.49 -8.36
C PRO A 23 -1.45 -13.12 -9.07
N GLN A 24 -0.25 -12.57 -9.30
CA GLN A 24 -0.04 -11.50 -10.28
C GLN A 24 -0.31 -12.03 -11.70
N VAL A 25 -0.50 -11.11 -12.64
CA VAL A 25 -0.86 -11.46 -14.03
C VAL A 25 0.26 -12.18 -14.80
N SER A 26 1.53 -11.90 -14.48
CA SER A 26 2.69 -12.43 -15.19
C SER A 26 3.93 -12.53 -14.28
N ALA A 27 4.95 -13.26 -14.74
CA ALA A 27 6.27 -13.31 -14.10
C ALA A 27 6.92 -11.92 -14.05
N GLU A 28 6.82 -11.16 -15.14
CA GLU A 28 7.35 -9.79 -15.23
C GLU A 28 6.72 -8.87 -14.17
N GLN A 29 5.39 -8.97 -13.96
CA GLN A 29 4.72 -8.20 -12.92
C GLN A 29 5.15 -8.65 -11.52
N GLN A 30 5.32 -9.95 -11.29
CA GLN A 30 5.83 -10.48 -10.03
C GLN A 30 7.24 -9.93 -9.73
N ASP A 31 8.13 -9.94 -10.71
CA ASP A 31 9.49 -9.41 -10.58
C ASP A 31 9.51 -7.90 -10.36
N THR A 32 8.64 -7.16 -11.05
CA THR A 32 8.44 -5.72 -10.83
C THR A 32 8.04 -5.43 -9.39
N VAL A 33 6.98 -6.07 -8.88
CA VAL A 33 6.51 -5.90 -7.50
C VAL A 33 7.60 -6.33 -6.50
N TRP A 34 8.31 -7.42 -6.78
CA TRP A 34 9.41 -7.89 -5.93
C TRP A 34 10.57 -6.90 -5.88
N SER A 35 10.87 -6.20 -6.98
CA SER A 35 11.89 -5.14 -7.01
C SER A 35 11.54 -3.97 -6.07
N TYR A 36 10.28 -3.57 -5.99
CA TYR A 36 9.82 -2.54 -5.06
C TYR A 36 9.95 -2.98 -3.60
N ILE A 37 9.58 -4.23 -3.30
CA ILE A 37 9.74 -4.79 -1.96
C ILE A 37 11.22 -4.78 -1.54
N LYS A 38 12.14 -5.14 -2.44
CA LYS A 38 13.59 -5.03 -2.17
C LYS A 38 14.02 -3.58 -1.95
N SER A 39 13.50 -2.64 -2.74
CA SER A 39 13.82 -1.21 -2.59
C SER A 39 13.40 -0.69 -1.22
N GLY A 40 12.17 -0.98 -0.79
CA GLY A 40 11.68 -0.56 0.53
C GLY A 40 12.56 -1.06 1.68
N LYS A 41 12.98 -2.32 1.64
CA LYS A 41 13.92 -2.87 2.63
C LYS A 41 15.29 -2.19 2.58
N ARG A 42 15.82 -1.94 1.38
CA ARG A 42 17.14 -1.30 1.18
C ARG A 42 17.14 0.16 1.65
N GLU A 43 16.02 0.86 1.48
CA GLU A 43 15.85 2.25 1.89
C GLU A 43 15.55 2.41 3.39
N GLY A 44 15.45 1.30 4.13
CA GLY A 44 15.34 1.31 5.60
C GLY A 44 13.91 1.26 6.13
N ALA A 45 12.92 0.95 5.29
CA ALA A 45 11.56 0.68 5.77
C ALA A 45 11.47 -0.68 6.48
N ASP A 46 10.64 -0.74 7.51
CA ASP A 46 10.41 -1.97 8.28
C ASP A 46 9.39 -2.85 7.57
N CYS A 47 9.83 -3.98 7.03
CA CYS A 47 8.95 -5.00 6.45
C CYS A 47 8.32 -5.87 7.56
N VAL A 48 7.16 -5.46 8.08
CA VAL A 48 6.51 -6.09 9.26
C VAL A 48 5.58 -7.27 8.91
N LEU A 49 5.26 -7.45 7.63
CA LEU A 49 4.51 -8.60 7.11
C LEU A 49 4.96 -8.91 5.68
N GLY A 50 4.96 -10.20 5.32
CA GLY A 50 5.24 -10.64 3.96
C GLY A 50 6.67 -10.35 3.54
N GLY A 51 6.83 -9.81 2.34
CA GLY A 51 8.13 -9.43 1.79
C GLY A 51 9.10 -10.61 1.64
N ARG A 52 8.59 -11.83 1.47
CA ARG A 52 9.39 -13.01 1.12
C ARG A 52 8.89 -13.55 -0.20
N LYS A 53 9.80 -14.16 -0.97
CA LYS A 53 9.42 -14.85 -2.20
C LYS A 53 8.63 -16.10 -1.82
N VAL A 54 7.53 -16.34 -2.53
CA VAL A 54 6.73 -17.57 -2.39
C VAL A 54 7.28 -18.58 -3.39
N GLU A 55 7.63 -19.78 -2.92
CA GLU A 55 8.09 -20.89 -3.76
C GLU A 55 6.90 -21.79 -4.12
N GLU A 56 5.90 -21.21 -4.77
CA GLU A 56 4.71 -21.93 -5.24
C GLU A 56 4.57 -21.77 -6.75
N ASN A 57 3.90 -22.74 -7.38
CA ASN A 57 3.56 -22.66 -8.80
C ASN A 57 2.58 -21.51 -9.05
N GLY A 58 3.08 -20.41 -9.64
CA GLY A 58 2.31 -19.22 -9.99
C GLY A 58 3.02 -17.93 -9.59
N TYR A 59 2.49 -16.80 -10.05
CA TYR A 59 3.12 -15.48 -9.88
C TYR A 59 2.69 -14.81 -8.57
N PHE A 60 2.83 -15.51 -7.45
CA PHE A 60 2.32 -15.03 -6.16
C PHE A 60 3.26 -14.03 -5.47
N ILE A 61 2.66 -13.02 -4.82
CA ILE A 61 3.33 -12.10 -3.91
C ILE A 61 2.53 -12.09 -2.61
N GLN A 62 3.20 -12.29 -1.47
CA GLN A 62 2.55 -12.23 -0.16
C GLN A 62 2.01 -10.83 0.11
N PRO A 63 0.86 -10.68 0.81
CA PRO A 63 0.48 -9.41 1.40
C PRO A 63 1.65 -8.82 2.19
N THR A 64 2.14 -7.66 1.77
CA THR A 64 3.34 -7.05 2.31
C THR A 64 3.00 -5.71 2.94
N ILE A 65 3.49 -5.47 4.16
CA ILE A 65 3.24 -4.23 4.89
C ILE A 65 4.59 -3.64 5.31
N PHE A 66 4.82 -2.40 4.91
CA PHE A 66 5.93 -1.58 5.35
C PHE A 66 5.48 -0.55 6.38
N THR A 67 6.25 -0.41 7.45
CA THR A 67 6.16 0.69 8.42
C THR A 67 7.47 1.47 8.42
N ASN A 68 7.51 2.58 9.17
CA ASN A 68 8.67 3.48 9.20
C ASN A 68 9.06 3.99 7.80
N VAL A 69 8.05 4.22 6.96
CA VAL A 69 8.22 4.72 5.59
C VAL A 69 8.28 6.25 5.61
N THR A 70 9.22 6.84 4.87
CA THR A 70 9.34 8.29 4.67
C THR A 70 8.88 8.68 3.26
N ASP A 71 8.52 9.96 3.07
CA ASP A 71 7.89 10.45 1.82
C ASP A 71 8.84 10.44 0.59
N ASP A 72 10.13 10.27 0.81
CA ASP A 72 11.18 10.19 -0.21
C ASP A 72 11.48 8.77 -0.68
N MET A 73 11.03 7.75 0.07
CA MET A 73 11.21 6.35 -0.31
C MET A 73 10.46 6.02 -1.61
N LYS A 74 11.06 5.16 -2.42
CA LYS A 74 10.49 4.69 -3.69
C LYS A 74 9.09 4.10 -3.50
N ILE A 75 8.93 3.28 -2.45
CA ILE A 75 7.66 2.62 -2.10
C ILE A 75 6.56 3.57 -1.56
N ALA A 76 6.87 4.86 -1.36
CA ALA A 76 5.90 5.90 -1.00
C ALA A 76 5.55 6.81 -2.19
N ARG A 77 6.35 6.78 -3.26
CA ARG A 77 6.28 7.73 -4.39
C ARG A 77 5.82 7.10 -5.69
N GLU A 78 6.21 5.86 -5.91
CA GLU A 78 5.95 5.14 -7.14
C GLU A 78 4.85 4.10 -6.95
N GLU A 79 4.14 3.82 -8.04
CA GLU A 79 3.07 2.85 -8.04
C GLU A 79 3.62 1.42 -8.14
N ILE A 80 3.28 0.59 -7.16
CA ILE A 80 3.79 -0.79 -7.07
C ILE A 80 2.93 -1.77 -7.88
N PHE A 81 1.62 -1.53 -7.96
CA PHE A 81 0.67 -2.45 -8.63
C PHE A 81 0.72 -3.90 -8.11
N GLY A 82 0.89 -4.07 -6.80
CA GLY A 82 0.90 -5.35 -6.11
C GLY A 82 0.34 -5.25 -4.69
N PRO A 83 0.23 -6.37 -3.95
CA PRO A 83 -0.36 -6.38 -2.62
C PRO A 83 0.61 -5.85 -1.54
N VAL A 84 1.07 -4.61 -1.71
CA VAL A 84 2.07 -3.94 -0.87
C VAL A 84 1.47 -2.66 -0.32
N MET A 85 1.52 -2.48 1.01
CA MET A 85 1.01 -1.30 1.69
C MET A 85 2.13 -0.59 2.46
N SER A 86 2.26 0.71 2.25
CA SER A 86 3.14 1.60 3.00
C SER A 86 2.34 2.35 4.07
N ILE A 87 2.76 2.29 5.33
CA ILE A 87 2.12 2.99 6.45
C ILE A 87 2.99 4.15 6.91
N LEU A 88 2.43 5.35 6.80
CA LEU A 88 3.08 6.59 7.20
C LEU A 88 2.27 7.24 8.33
N LYS A 89 2.96 7.71 9.37
CA LYS A 89 2.34 8.45 10.48
C LYS A 89 2.39 9.94 10.18
N PHE A 90 1.36 10.67 10.61
CA PHE A 90 1.29 12.12 10.59
C PHE A 90 0.78 12.63 11.93
N ARG A 91 0.94 13.93 12.21
CA ARG A 91 0.47 14.57 13.46
C ARG A 91 -0.72 15.49 13.26
N THR A 92 -0.79 16.19 12.13
CA THR A 92 -1.87 17.14 11.86
C THR A 92 -2.53 16.86 10.51
N MET A 93 -3.79 17.28 10.37
CA MET A 93 -4.51 17.11 9.10
C MET A 93 -3.86 17.94 7.98
N ASP A 94 -3.34 19.12 8.27
CA ASP A 94 -2.66 19.96 7.28
C ASP A 94 -1.35 19.33 6.79
N GLU A 95 -0.61 18.66 7.69
CA GLU A 95 0.55 17.85 7.31
C GLU A 95 0.14 16.70 6.39
N ALA A 96 -0.92 15.96 6.74
CA ALA A 96 -1.41 14.84 5.94
C ALA A 96 -1.85 15.28 4.54
N ILE A 97 -2.59 16.39 4.42
CA ILE A 97 -3.03 16.95 3.13
C ILE A 97 -1.82 17.38 2.30
N LYS A 98 -0.86 18.09 2.90
CA LYS A 98 0.36 18.51 2.21
C LYS A 98 1.14 17.32 1.67
N ARG A 99 1.26 16.25 2.45
CA ARG A 99 1.97 15.02 2.06
C ARG A 99 1.20 14.23 1.00
N ALA A 100 -0.12 14.07 1.13
CA ALA A 100 -0.97 13.43 0.13
C ALA A 100 -0.88 14.14 -1.23
N ASN A 101 -0.84 15.48 -1.23
CA ASN A 101 -0.72 16.29 -2.43
C ASN A 101 0.72 16.36 -3.00
N LYS A 102 1.73 15.87 -2.28
CA LYS A 102 3.13 15.80 -2.73
C LYS A 102 3.35 14.54 -3.58
N SER A 103 2.48 14.33 -4.55
CA SER A 103 2.49 13.21 -5.49
C SER A 103 2.34 13.75 -6.91
N HIS A 104 2.92 13.03 -7.88
CA HIS A 104 2.65 13.29 -9.30
C HIS A 104 1.32 12.68 -9.75
N TYR A 105 0.71 11.84 -8.91
CA TYR A 105 -0.59 11.20 -9.14
C TYR A 105 -1.73 11.95 -8.44
N GLY A 106 -2.97 11.62 -8.82
CA GLY A 106 -4.18 12.21 -8.25
C GLY A 106 -5.46 11.46 -8.62
N LEU A 107 -5.40 10.12 -8.68
CA LEU A 107 -6.55 9.30 -9.10
C LEU A 107 -7.67 9.32 -8.06
N ALA A 108 -7.37 8.89 -6.83
CA ALA A 108 -8.33 8.85 -5.75
C ALA A 108 -7.68 9.03 -4.37
N ALA A 109 -8.49 9.42 -3.38
CA ALA A 109 -8.10 9.55 -1.97
C ALA A 109 -9.24 9.03 -1.06
N GLY A 110 -8.93 8.78 0.21
CA GLY A 110 -9.93 8.35 1.19
C GLY A 110 -9.66 8.93 2.58
N ILE A 111 -10.72 9.30 3.30
CA ILE A 111 -10.64 9.79 4.67
C ILE A 111 -11.57 9.05 5.62
N PHE A 112 -11.01 8.58 6.73
CA PHE A 112 -11.76 7.93 7.80
C PHE A 112 -11.80 8.86 9.02
N THR A 113 -12.91 9.56 9.21
CA THR A 113 -13.16 10.43 10.36
C THR A 113 -14.64 10.42 10.73
N LYS A 114 -14.95 10.74 12.00
CA LYS A 114 -16.34 11.00 12.44
C LYS A 114 -16.69 12.48 12.39
N ASP A 115 -15.71 13.35 12.23
CA ASP A 115 -15.88 14.80 12.21
C ASP A 115 -16.14 15.28 10.78
N LEU A 116 -17.33 15.81 10.53
CA LEU A 116 -17.77 16.25 9.21
C LEU A 116 -16.91 17.40 8.66
N ASN A 117 -16.50 18.34 9.52
CA ASN A 117 -15.67 19.47 9.10
C ASN A 117 -14.30 18.98 8.61
N THR A 118 -13.72 17.99 9.27
CA THR A 118 -12.47 17.33 8.88
C THR A 118 -12.63 16.59 7.57
N ALA A 119 -13.74 15.85 7.39
CA ALA A 119 -14.04 15.14 6.14
C ALA A 119 -14.14 16.13 4.97
N LEU A 120 -14.94 17.18 5.11
CA LEU A 120 -15.12 18.22 4.08
C LEU A 120 -13.83 19.00 3.83
N LYS A 121 -13.07 19.34 4.87
CA LYS A 121 -11.77 20.02 4.73
C LYS A 121 -10.80 19.18 3.90
N TYR A 122 -10.68 17.89 4.20
CA TYR A 122 -9.81 16.99 3.44
C TYR A 122 -10.28 16.84 1.99
N ALA A 123 -11.57 16.56 1.78
CA ALA A 123 -12.14 16.35 0.45
C ALA A 123 -11.98 17.57 -0.48
N ASN A 124 -12.07 18.80 0.06
CA ASN A 124 -11.88 20.03 -0.72
C ASN A 124 -10.42 20.37 -1.02
N LEU A 125 -9.47 19.90 -0.20
CA LEU A 125 -8.06 20.30 -0.29
C LEU A 125 -7.15 19.23 -0.88
N VAL A 126 -7.55 17.96 -0.86
CA VAL A 126 -6.79 16.89 -1.49
C VAL A 126 -6.95 16.96 -3.01
N LYS A 127 -5.85 16.76 -3.74
CA LYS A 127 -5.81 16.77 -5.21
C LYS A 127 -6.04 15.36 -5.74
N ALA A 128 -7.31 14.94 -5.77
CA ALA A 128 -7.72 13.64 -6.29
C ALA A 128 -9.02 13.74 -7.10
N GLY A 129 -9.18 12.90 -8.13
CA GLY A 129 -10.38 12.87 -8.97
C GLY A 129 -11.61 12.28 -8.25
N THR A 130 -11.41 11.43 -7.26
CA THR A 130 -12.47 10.87 -6.42
C THR A 130 -12.02 10.80 -4.96
N VAL A 131 -12.90 11.18 -4.03
CA VAL A 131 -12.64 11.12 -2.59
C VAL A 131 -13.73 10.28 -1.92
N TRP A 132 -13.31 9.28 -1.14
CA TRP A 132 -14.19 8.42 -0.33
C TRP A 132 -14.11 8.71 1.16
#